data_AF-A0A971YZW3-F1
#
_entry.id   AF-A0A971YZW3-F1
#
_cell.length_a   1.000
_cell.length_b   1.000
_cell.length_c   1.000
_cell.angle_alpha   90.00
_cell.angle_beta   90.00
_cell.angle_gamma   90.00
#
_symmetry.space_group_name_H-M   'P 1'
#
loop_
_entity.id
_entity.type
_entity.pdbx_description
1 polymer ?
#
loop_
_entity_poly.entity_id
_entity_poly.type
_entity_poly.pdbx_seq_one_letter_code
_entity_poly.pdbx_strand_id
1 'polypeptide(L)'
;MSVAVIDVREWQTTVDFATGDLIEADEHHLVKLAKEIIAKRYYPGDVDNRSINWVTDTALDLAEAYQPDFLFLSYAQPHFYSLYQRFDPGKWEEICTTIFAEITRLVDLTGFTPVVVGLGDMVPLKERIDLTGLDGLGVATNWSFHYAGLYSPSQADLEQLNSDPRIERVVSKERFSELFDGSQEFLRRFPDYLLVAREGYTFRGFASGMREISRIPAKNYQIPIYTPLGNVQRLVDIHALLDQALPQRKVALILIEGIGQRDFRLPYQLIDNTEHWYIYENSRDHYLTITTGLHFQYGQFPPGHLDHAKGPKYPYSGGFTALPQNTLGRKKGIKSAAVGTRNMITHVAAGADICIECFARQLYNLGTIAIINDPKYFEGRDSPLKLAPA
;
A
#
# COMPACT_ATOMS: atom_id res chain seq x y z
N MET A 1 14.51 11.15 -13.75
CA MET A 1 13.66 12.15 -13.07
C MET A 1 12.24 11.59 -13.04
N SER A 2 11.42 11.86 -12.03
CA SER A 2 10.04 11.35 -12.00
C SER A 2 9.06 12.51 -12.19
N VAL A 3 8.01 12.29 -12.97
CA VAL A 3 6.98 13.28 -13.31
C VAL A 3 5.65 12.82 -12.73
N ALA A 4 4.87 13.74 -12.17
CA ALA A 4 3.47 13.49 -11.83
C ALA A 4 2.54 14.31 -12.72
N VAL A 5 1.44 13.67 -13.14
CA VAL A 5 0.31 14.31 -13.81
C VAL A 5 -0.89 14.18 -12.89
N ILE A 6 -1.41 15.31 -12.43
CA ILE A 6 -2.59 15.38 -11.57
C ILE A 6 -3.77 15.77 -12.45
N ASP A 7 -4.85 14.98 -12.40
CA ASP A 7 -6.10 15.22 -13.10
C ASP A 7 -7.22 15.40 -12.09
N VAL A 8 -7.88 16.56 -12.17
CA VAL A 8 -9.05 16.91 -11.34
C VAL A 8 -10.31 17.08 -12.20
N ARG A 9 -10.40 16.28 -13.28
CA ARG A 9 -11.37 16.30 -14.38
C ARG A 9 -11.07 17.32 -15.47
N GLU A 10 -11.58 18.55 -15.31
CA GLU A 10 -11.51 19.58 -16.35
C GLU A 10 -10.12 20.22 -16.44
N TRP A 11 -9.22 19.84 -15.54
CA TRP A 11 -7.91 20.43 -15.39
C TRP A 11 -6.87 19.34 -15.13
N GLN A 12 -5.78 19.40 -15.89
CA GLN A 12 -4.59 18.57 -15.68
C GLN A 12 -3.38 19.45 -15.40
N THR A 13 -2.48 18.99 -14.54
CA THR A 13 -1.22 19.68 -14.23
C THR A 13 -0.08 18.70 -14.14
N THR A 14 1.06 19.09 -14.69
CA THR A 14 2.29 18.31 -14.69
C THR A 14 3.28 18.93 -13.70
N VAL A 15 3.82 18.12 -12.79
CA VAL A 15 4.76 18.54 -11.75
C VAL A 15 5.98 17.63 -11.68
N ASP A 16 7.11 18.18 -11.22
CA ASP A 16 8.22 17.35 -10.74
C ASP A 16 7.74 16.57 -9.52
N PHE A 17 7.94 15.26 -9.55
CA PHE A 17 7.39 14.39 -8.52
C PHE A 17 8.08 14.54 -7.15
N ALA A 18 9.37 14.93 -7.15
CA ALA A 18 10.11 15.16 -5.92
C ALA A 18 9.80 16.53 -5.33
N THR A 19 9.83 17.60 -6.12
CA THR A 19 9.67 18.95 -5.56
C THR A 19 8.23 19.41 -5.50
N GLY A 20 7.37 18.91 -6.38
CA GLY A 20 6.01 19.41 -6.59
C GLY A 20 5.94 20.68 -7.44
N ASP A 21 7.08 21.14 -7.98
CA ASP A 21 7.12 22.31 -8.85
C ASP A 21 6.48 22.00 -10.21
N LEU A 22 5.84 23.00 -10.80
CA LEU A 22 5.29 22.90 -12.15
C LEU A 22 6.41 22.65 -13.17
N ILE A 23 6.19 21.73 -14.10
CA ILE A 23 7.14 21.45 -15.19
C ILE A 23 6.44 21.29 -16.54
N GLU A 24 7.17 21.61 -17.61
CA GLU A 24 6.76 21.34 -18.98
C GLU A 24 7.34 19.99 -19.43
N ALA A 25 6.54 18.93 -19.35
CA ALA A 25 6.94 17.59 -19.80
C ALA A 25 5.95 16.98 -20.81
N ASP A 26 5.07 17.81 -21.37
CA ASP A 26 3.97 17.38 -22.22
C ASP A 26 4.44 16.73 -23.51
N GLU A 27 5.68 17.00 -23.96
CA GLU A 27 6.24 16.34 -25.13
C GLU A 27 6.72 14.89 -24.87
N HIS A 28 6.87 14.48 -23.61
CA HIS A 28 7.30 13.13 -23.29
C HIS A 28 6.17 12.12 -23.55
N HIS A 29 6.45 11.08 -24.36
CA HIS A 29 5.44 10.12 -24.81
C HIS A 29 4.67 9.44 -23.67
N LEU A 30 5.33 9.06 -22.56
CA LEU A 30 4.62 8.49 -21.39
C LEU A 30 3.76 9.51 -20.66
N VAL A 31 4.12 10.79 -20.69
CA VAL A 31 3.31 11.86 -20.09
C VAL A 31 2.05 12.09 -20.91
N LYS A 32 2.16 12.15 -22.26
CA LYS A 32 1.00 12.20 -23.17
C LYS A 32 0.07 11.02 -22.96
N LEU A 33 0.64 9.80 -22.95
CA LEU A 33 -0.12 8.57 -22.73
C LEU A 33 -0.86 8.60 -21.38
N ALA A 34 -0.17 8.98 -20.30
CA ALA A 34 -0.77 9.08 -18.98
C ALA A 34 -1.94 10.08 -18.95
N LYS A 35 -1.74 11.28 -19.52
CA LYS A 35 -2.76 12.33 -19.65
C LYS A 35 -4.01 11.82 -20.38
N GLU A 36 -3.83 11.14 -21.50
CA GLU A 36 -4.94 10.59 -22.30
C GLU A 36 -5.74 9.52 -21.55
N ILE A 37 -5.06 8.66 -20.79
CA ILE A 37 -5.73 7.59 -20.03
C ILE A 37 -6.51 8.19 -18.85
N ILE A 38 -5.88 9.03 -18.03
CA ILE A 38 -6.53 9.55 -16.82
C ILE A 38 -7.69 10.51 -17.15
N ALA A 39 -7.63 11.22 -18.28
CA ALA A 39 -8.74 12.06 -18.76
C ALA A 39 -10.02 11.26 -19.10
N LYS A 40 -9.89 9.98 -19.49
CA LYS A 40 -11.03 9.11 -19.82
C LYS A 40 -11.68 8.51 -18.57
N ARG A 41 -10.95 8.44 -17.45
CA ARG A 41 -11.31 7.62 -16.28
C ARG A 41 -11.17 8.42 -14.98
N TYR A 42 -12.21 9.18 -14.63
CA TYR A 42 -12.26 9.84 -13.33
C TYR A 42 -12.39 8.83 -12.18
N TYR A 43 -11.54 8.96 -11.16
CA TYR A 43 -11.61 8.14 -9.96
C TYR A 43 -12.90 8.40 -9.18
N PRO A 44 -13.78 7.41 -8.93
CA PRO A 44 -15.10 7.68 -8.34
C PRO A 44 -15.08 7.86 -6.81
N GLY A 45 -14.07 7.33 -6.10
CA GLY A 45 -13.86 7.55 -4.67
C GLY A 45 -13.65 6.26 -3.86
N ASP A 46 -12.95 6.36 -2.72
CA ASP A 46 -12.44 5.22 -1.95
C ASP A 46 -13.50 4.22 -1.44
N VAL A 47 -14.75 4.65 -1.28
CA VAL A 47 -15.86 3.81 -0.81
C VAL A 47 -16.89 3.47 -1.90
N ASP A 48 -16.74 4.05 -3.10
CA ASP A 48 -17.66 3.83 -4.21
C ASP A 48 -17.35 2.51 -4.91
N ASN A 49 -18.37 1.67 -5.13
CA ASN A 49 -18.19 0.38 -5.81
C ASN A 49 -17.63 0.51 -7.22
N ARG A 50 -17.88 1.62 -7.92
CA ARG A 50 -17.33 1.89 -9.25
C ARG A 50 -15.81 1.96 -9.25
N SER A 51 -15.18 2.16 -8.09
CA SER A 51 -13.72 2.12 -7.95
C SER A 51 -13.13 0.76 -8.31
N ILE A 52 -13.90 -0.32 -8.15
CA ILE A 52 -13.48 -1.67 -8.57
C ILE A 52 -13.33 -1.72 -10.09
N ASN A 53 -14.36 -1.28 -10.84
CA ASN A 53 -14.29 -1.22 -12.30
C ASN A 53 -13.24 -0.22 -12.78
N TRP A 54 -13.11 0.92 -12.09
CA TRP A 54 -12.11 1.94 -12.43
C TRP A 54 -10.68 1.38 -12.44
N VAL A 55 -10.30 0.54 -11.46
CA VAL A 55 -8.98 -0.11 -11.43
C VAL A 55 -8.79 -0.96 -12.68
N THR A 56 -9.74 -1.84 -12.95
CA THR A 56 -9.63 -2.81 -14.05
C THR A 56 -9.66 -2.13 -15.41
N ASP A 57 -10.57 -1.18 -15.61
CA ASP A 57 -10.70 -0.44 -16.85
C ASP A 57 -9.45 0.40 -17.16
N THR A 58 -8.92 1.10 -16.15
CA THR A 58 -7.67 1.86 -16.30
C THR A 58 -6.48 0.93 -16.58
N ALA A 59 -6.46 -0.26 -15.96
CA ALA A 59 -5.44 -1.26 -16.20
C ALA A 59 -5.52 -1.86 -17.61
N LEU A 60 -6.73 -2.04 -18.15
CA LEU A 60 -6.95 -2.46 -19.54
C LEU A 60 -6.51 -1.38 -20.53
N ASP A 61 -6.85 -0.11 -20.28
CA ASP A 61 -6.42 1.02 -21.11
C ASP A 61 -4.87 1.10 -21.14
N LEU A 62 -4.20 0.87 -20.01
CA LEU A 62 -2.74 0.76 -19.94
C LEU A 62 -2.20 -0.50 -20.63
N ALA A 63 -2.84 -1.66 -20.45
CA ALA A 63 -2.41 -2.90 -21.07
C ALA A 63 -2.43 -2.79 -22.60
N GLU A 64 -3.47 -2.18 -23.15
CA GLU A 64 -3.61 -1.93 -24.57
C GLU A 64 -2.56 -0.92 -25.08
N ALA A 65 -2.47 0.24 -24.46
CA ALA A 65 -1.70 1.36 -25.00
C ALA A 65 -0.20 1.33 -24.65
N TYR A 66 0.17 0.80 -23.47
CA TYR A 66 1.57 0.72 -23.01
C TYR A 66 2.20 -0.67 -23.24
N GLN A 67 1.39 -1.73 -23.27
CA GLN A 67 1.84 -3.13 -23.41
C GLN A 67 2.91 -3.51 -22.37
N PRO A 68 2.63 -3.43 -21.05
CA PRO A 68 3.57 -3.81 -20.02
C PRO A 68 3.83 -5.33 -20.00
N ASP A 69 4.96 -5.71 -19.40
CA ASP A 69 5.29 -7.09 -19.04
C ASP A 69 4.88 -7.40 -17.59
N PHE A 70 4.94 -6.38 -16.73
CA PHE A 70 4.48 -6.44 -15.35
C PHE A 70 3.33 -5.44 -15.11
N LEU A 71 2.23 -5.94 -14.56
CA LEU A 71 1.09 -5.12 -14.19
C LEU A 71 0.80 -5.28 -12.70
N PHE A 72 0.79 -4.16 -11.96
CA PHE A 72 0.46 -4.14 -10.54
C PHE A 72 -0.94 -3.55 -10.34
N LEU A 73 -1.82 -4.23 -9.63
CA LEU A 73 -3.17 -3.74 -9.33
C LEU A 73 -3.42 -3.76 -7.81
N SER A 74 -4.02 -2.69 -7.28
CA SER A 74 -4.49 -2.65 -5.90
C SER A 74 -5.97 -2.28 -5.79
N TYR A 75 -6.76 -3.21 -5.23
CA TYR A 75 -8.16 -3.02 -4.89
C TYR A 75 -8.29 -2.74 -3.39
N ALA A 76 -8.27 -1.46 -3.01
CA ALA A 76 -8.39 -1.04 -1.60
C ALA A 76 -9.82 -0.67 -1.16
N GLN A 77 -10.74 -0.51 -2.12
CA GLN A 77 -12.17 -0.22 -1.86
C GLN A 77 -12.82 -1.15 -0.82
N PRO A 78 -12.68 -2.51 -0.88
CA PRO A 78 -13.23 -3.41 0.13
C PRO A 78 -12.79 -3.07 1.55
N HIS A 79 -11.50 -2.78 1.75
CA HIS A 79 -10.99 -2.34 3.05
C HIS A 79 -11.60 -1.01 3.50
N PHE A 80 -11.66 -0.01 2.63
CA PHE A 80 -12.27 1.29 2.97
C PHE A 80 -13.77 1.20 3.25
N TYR A 81 -14.51 0.41 2.49
CA TYR A 81 -15.91 0.09 2.75
C TYR A 81 -16.06 -0.54 4.12
N SER A 82 -15.32 -1.61 4.40
CA SER A 82 -15.38 -2.31 5.68
C SER A 82 -14.98 -1.42 6.86
N LEU A 83 -14.01 -0.53 6.66
CA LEU A 83 -13.47 0.34 7.71
C LEU A 83 -14.42 1.48 8.05
N TYR A 84 -14.98 2.16 7.05
CA TYR A 84 -15.67 3.44 7.25
C TYR A 84 -17.18 3.41 6.99
N GLN A 85 -17.71 2.39 6.33
CA GLN A 85 -19.14 2.26 6.08
C GLN A 85 -19.78 1.34 7.11
N ARG A 86 -21.08 1.51 7.32
CA ARG A 86 -21.88 0.53 8.05
C ARG A 86 -21.87 -0.78 7.26
N PHE A 87 -21.35 -1.83 7.89
CA PHE A 87 -21.19 -3.12 7.24
C PHE A 87 -22.55 -3.75 6.91
N ASP A 88 -22.73 -4.09 5.64
CA ASP A 88 -23.87 -4.82 5.12
C ASP A 88 -23.36 -6.10 4.43
N PRO A 89 -23.73 -7.31 4.92
CA PRO A 89 -23.30 -8.57 4.31
C PRO A 89 -23.68 -8.72 2.83
N GLY A 90 -24.85 -8.23 2.41
CA GLY A 90 -25.29 -8.31 1.02
C GLY A 90 -24.43 -7.43 0.13
N LYS A 91 -24.10 -6.22 0.60
CA LYS A 91 -23.19 -5.31 -0.11
C LYS A 91 -21.76 -5.84 -0.14
N TRP A 92 -21.31 -6.48 0.94
CA TRP A 92 -20.01 -7.13 1.00
C TRP A 92 -19.88 -8.27 -0.02
N GLU A 93 -20.90 -9.11 -0.15
CA GLU A 93 -20.94 -10.18 -1.15
C GLU A 93 -20.89 -9.62 -2.58
N GLU A 94 -21.61 -8.52 -2.85
CA GLU A 94 -21.57 -7.81 -4.13
C GLU A 94 -20.16 -7.29 -4.44
N ILE A 95 -19.49 -6.67 -3.47
CA ILE A 95 -18.11 -6.18 -3.60
C ILE A 95 -17.15 -7.33 -3.92
N CYS A 96 -17.20 -8.41 -3.15
CA CYS A 96 -16.34 -9.57 -3.37
C CYS A 96 -16.57 -10.17 -4.76
N THR A 97 -17.84 -10.41 -5.12
CA THR A 97 -18.20 -10.96 -6.43
C THR A 97 -17.70 -10.09 -7.57
N THR A 98 -17.89 -8.77 -7.47
CA THR A 98 -17.45 -7.81 -8.50
C THR A 98 -15.93 -7.82 -8.66
N ILE A 99 -15.17 -7.82 -7.57
CA ILE A 99 -13.69 -7.83 -7.63
C ILE A 99 -13.19 -9.08 -8.37
N PHE A 100 -13.67 -10.27 -7.99
CA PHE A 100 -13.19 -11.50 -8.63
C PHE A 100 -13.66 -11.65 -10.08
N ALA A 101 -14.85 -11.14 -10.42
CA ALA A 101 -15.29 -11.05 -11.81
C ALA A 101 -14.39 -10.11 -12.64
N GLU A 102 -14.01 -8.97 -12.07
CA GLU A 102 -13.15 -7.99 -12.73
C GLU A 102 -11.71 -8.49 -12.89
N ILE A 103 -11.18 -9.23 -11.92
CA ILE A 103 -9.90 -9.93 -12.03
C ILE A 103 -9.94 -10.95 -13.17
N THR A 104 -11.01 -11.74 -13.26
CA THR A 104 -11.19 -12.72 -14.33
C THR A 104 -11.24 -12.02 -15.68
N ARG A 105 -12.02 -10.93 -15.80
CA ARG A 105 -12.11 -10.11 -17.01
C ARG A 105 -10.74 -9.57 -17.44
N LEU A 106 -9.94 -9.04 -16.50
CA LEU A 106 -8.59 -8.56 -16.80
C LEU A 106 -7.72 -9.68 -17.39
N VAL A 107 -7.68 -10.84 -16.74
CA VAL A 107 -6.86 -11.98 -17.16
C VAL A 107 -7.28 -12.47 -18.54
N ASP A 108 -8.59 -12.64 -18.77
CA ASP A 108 -9.13 -13.13 -20.04
C ASP A 108 -8.84 -12.19 -21.21
N LEU A 109 -8.95 -10.87 -20.99
CA LEU A 109 -8.73 -9.88 -22.04
C LEU A 109 -7.25 -9.60 -22.33
N THR A 110 -6.37 -9.73 -21.34
CA THR A 110 -4.96 -9.34 -21.47
C THR A 110 -4.00 -10.52 -21.61
N GLY A 111 -4.41 -11.72 -21.22
CA GLY A 111 -3.57 -12.92 -21.20
C GLY A 111 -2.45 -12.88 -20.16
N PHE A 112 -2.48 -11.95 -19.20
CA PHE A 112 -1.49 -11.90 -18.12
C PHE A 112 -1.62 -13.13 -17.22
N THR A 113 -0.49 -13.66 -16.76
CA THR A 113 -0.50 -14.70 -15.73
C THR A 113 -0.79 -14.05 -14.37
N PRO A 114 -1.87 -14.42 -13.65
CA PRO A 114 -2.23 -13.74 -12.42
C PRO A 114 -1.47 -14.25 -11.19
N VAL A 115 -1.12 -13.32 -10.30
CA VAL A 115 -0.76 -13.56 -8.90
C VAL A 115 -1.72 -12.73 -8.06
N VAL A 116 -2.76 -13.36 -7.51
CA VAL A 116 -3.82 -12.69 -6.76
C VAL A 116 -3.63 -12.95 -5.27
N VAL A 117 -3.52 -11.89 -4.48
CA VAL A 117 -3.28 -11.96 -3.03
C VAL A 117 -4.40 -11.24 -2.30
N GLY A 118 -5.11 -11.94 -1.43
CA GLY A 118 -6.02 -11.31 -0.48
C GLY A 118 -5.24 -10.89 0.75
N LEU A 119 -5.21 -9.60 1.08
CA LEU A 119 -4.34 -9.06 2.14
C LEU A 119 -4.91 -9.24 3.56
N GLY A 120 -6.00 -10.00 3.68
CA GLY A 120 -6.47 -10.53 4.96
C GLY A 120 -7.87 -10.05 5.34
N ASP A 121 -8.46 -10.81 6.26
CA ASP A 121 -9.82 -10.64 6.76
C ASP A 121 -10.00 -9.34 7.54
N MET A 122 -11.25 -8.89 7.64
CA MET A 122 -11.68 -7.77 8.50
C MET A 122 -12.59 -8.27 9.63
N VAL A 123 -12.44 -7.74 10.84
CA VAL A 123 -13.24 -8.06 12.04
C VAL A 123 -13.91 -6.80 12.61
N PRO A 124 -15.08 -6.93 13.27
CA PRO A 124 -15.70 -5.80 13.96
C PRO A 124 -14.75 -5.17 14.98
N LEU A 125 -14.70 -3.84 15.02
CA LEU A 125 -14.05 -3.13 16.12
C LEU A 125 -14.89 -3.34 17.39
N LYS A 126 -14.26 -3.81 18.46
CA LYS A 126 -14.85 -3.96 19.79
C LYS A 126 -14.74 -2.65 20.56
N GLU A 127 -13.52 -2.11 20.67
CA GLU A 127 -13.24 -0.90 21.43
C GLU A 127 -11.88 -0.29 21.01
N ARG A 128 -11.68 1.00 21.31
CA ARG A 128 -10.37 1.65 21.24
C ARG A 128 -9.73 1.71 22.62
N ILE A 129 -8.44 1.38 22.69
CA ILE A 129 -7.59 1.54 23.87
C ILE A 129 -7.06 2.97 23.86
N ASP A 130 -7.47 3.78 24.84
CA ASP A 130 -7.11 5.20 24.92
C ASP A 130 -5.75 5.39 25.60
N LEU A 131 -4.80 5.95 24.85
CA LEU A 131 -3.44 6.25 25.30
C LEU A 131 -3.26 7.73 25.67
N THR A 132 -4.30 8.57 25.57
CA THR A 132 -4.20 10.03 25.75
C THR A 132 -4.05 10.47 27.21
N GLY A 133 -4.35 9.57 28.15
CA GLY A 133 -4.24 9.83 29.60
C GLY A 133 -2.94 9.35 30.23
N LEU A 134 -1.98 8.85 29.45
CA LEU A 134 -0.67 8.39 29.94
C LEU A 134 0.25 9.58 30.22
N ASP A 135 1.25 9.38 31.10
CA ASP A 135 2.30 10.38 31.32
C ASP A 135 3.21 10.49 30.07
N GLY A 136 3.52 9.34 29.46
CA GLY A 136 4.25 9.24 28.20
C GLY A 136 3.38 9.53 26.96
N LEU A 137 4.03 9.67 25.81
CA LEU A 137 3.35 9.94 24.55
C LEU A 137 2.97 8.64 23.83
N GLY A 138 1.69 8.29 23.84
CA GLY A 138 1.12 7.23 23.02
C GLY A 138 0.80 7.69 21.60
N VAL A 139 1.40 7.04 20.59
CA VAL A 139 1.24 7.34 19.16
C VAL A 139 0.52 6.20 18.47
N ALA A 140 -0.61 6.51 17.83
CA ALA A 140 -1.42 5.54 17.09
C ALA A 140 -1.81 6.13 15.73
N THR A 141 -1.14 5.66 14.67
CA THR A 141 -1.31 6.19 13.31
C THR A 141 -2.50 5.55 12.59
N ASN A 142 -3.11 6.26 11.63
CA ASN A 142 -4.21 5.71 10.81
C ASN A 142 -3.81 4.57 9.87
N TRP A 143 -2.53 4.22 9.84
CA TRP A 143 -1.96 3.19 8.96
C TRP A 143 -1.59 1.91 9.72
N SER A 144 -1.83 1.89 11.03
CA SER A 144 -1.64 0.71 11.85
C SER A 144 -2.80 0.50 12.79
N PHE A 145 -3.39 -0.70 12.78
CA PHE A 145 -4.57 -1.01 13.57
C PHE A 145 -4.21 -1.79 14.82
N HIS A 146 -3.22 -2.67 14.75
CA HIS A 146 -2.79 -3.48 15.89
C HIS A 146 -1.60 -2.91 16.66
N TYR A 147 -0.90 -1.91 16.12
CA TYR A 147 0.33 -1.41 16.72
C TYR A 147 0.26 0.07 17.09
N ALA A 148 0.78 0.41 18.26
CA ALA A 148 1.01 1.79 18.70
C ALA A 148 2.40 1.93 19.30
N GLY A 149 3.00 3.11 19.15
CA GLY A 149 4.26 3.45 19.79
C GLY A 149 4.03 4.17 21.10
N LEU A 150 4.94 3.98 22.04
CA LEU A 150 4.96 4.65 23.32
C LEU A 150 6.35 5.26 23.53
N TYR A 151 6.37 6.57 23.76
CA TYR A 151 7.59 7.36 23.94
C TYR A 151 7.65 7.93 25.36
N SER A 152 8.79 7.70 26.02
CA SER A 152 9.09 8.16 27.38
C SER A 152 7.99 7.85 28.41
N PRO A 153 7.52 6.60 28.53
CA PRO A 153 6.50 6.24 29.51
C PRO A 153 7.01 6.30 30.94
N SER A 154 6.11 6.59 31.88
CA SER A 154 6.37 6.39 33.30
C SER A 154 6.29 4.91 33.69
N GLN A 155 6.79 4.56 34.87
CA GLN A 155 6.63 3.20 35.40
C GLN A 155 5.15 2.84 35.61
N ALA A 156 4.34 3.82 36.02
CA ALA A 156 2.90 3.65 36.19
C ALA A 156 2.20 3.38 34.86
N ASP A 157 2.59 4.08 33.77
CA ASP A 157 2.08 3.80 32.42
C ASP A 157 2.34 2.33 32.04
N LEU A 158 3.57 1.83 32.27
CA LEU A 158 3.93 0.46 31.92
C LEU A 158 3.16 -0.58 32.76
N GLU A 159 2.95 -0.34 34.05
CA GLU A 159 2.15 -1.22 34.92
C GLU A 159 0.68 -1.26 34.48
N GLN A 160 0.10 -0.10 34.15
CA GLN A 160 -1.24 -0.01 33.60
C GLN A 160 -1.36 -0.77 32.27
N LEU A 161 -0.44 -0.55 31.33
CA LEU A 161 -0.50 -1.15 29.99
C LEU A 161 -0.25 -2.66 30.02
N ASN A 162 0.64 -3.15 30.89
CA ASN A 162 0.88 -4.60 31.03
C ASN A 162 -0.29 -5.34 31.70
N SER A 163 -1.12 -4.65 32.47
CA SER A 163 -2.30 -5.23 33.12
C SER A 163 -3.59 -5.10 32.30
N ASP A 164 -3.59 -4.30 31.23
CA ASP A 164 -4.77 -4.12 30.38
C ASP A 164 -5.06 -5.41 29.57
N PRO A 165 -6.22 -6.07 29.77
CA PRO A 165 -6.55 -7.33 29.10
C PRO A 165 -6.72 -7.18 27.59
N ARG A 166 -6.88 -5.96 27.07
CA ARG A 166 -7.03 -5.68 25.63
C ARG A 166 -5.69 -5.58 24.91
N ILE A 167 -4.60 -5.41 25.65
CA ILE A 167 -3.23 -5.41 25.11
C ILE A 167 -2.72 -6.86 25.11
N GLU A 168 -2.17 -7.30 23.98
CA GLU A 168 -1.50 -8.60 23.89
C GLU A 168 -0.07 -8.51 24.39
N ARG A 169 0.66 -7.47 23.98
CA ARG A 169 2.10 -7.32 24.27
C ARG A 169 2.48 -5.87 24.46
N VAL A 170 3.42 -5.66 25.36
CA VAL A 170 4.24 -4.45 25.48
C VAL A 170 5.68 -4.87 25.20
N VAL A 171 6.26 -4.38 24.11
CA VAL A 171 7.58 -4.81 23.62
C VAL A 171 8.55 -3.64 23.72
N SER A 172 9.59 -3.74 24.54
CA SER A 172 10.62 -2.71 24.58
C SER A 172 11.44 -2.69 23.30
N LYS A 173 12.02 -1.54 23.00
CA LYS A 173 12.94 -1.35 21.87
C LYS A 173 14.11 -2.32 21.88
N GLU A 174 14.68 -2.59 23.05
CA GLU A 174 15.79 -3.53 23.23
C GLU A 174 15.35 -4.94 22.82
N ARG A 175 14.23 -5.41 23.38
CA ARG A 175 13.67 -6.72 23.05
C ARG A 175 13.28 -6.83 21.59
N PHE A 176 12.80 -5.74 20.98
CA PHE A 176 12.54 -5.71 19.55
C PHE A 176 13.85 -5.88 18.77
N SER A 177 14.90 -5.12 19.09
CA SER A 177 16.19 -5.18 18.40
C SER A 177 16.95 -6.50 18.56
N GLU A 178 16.73 -7.24 19.65
CA GLU A 178 17.29 -8.58 19.84
C GLU A 178 16.66 -9.62 18.91
N LEU A 179 15.39 -9.41 18.53
CA LEU A 179 14.64 -10.36 17.70
C LEU A 179 14.65 -9.97 16.22
N PHE A 180 14.57 -8.68 15.92
CA PHE A 180 14.50 -8.16 14.54
C PHE A 180 15.80 -7.46 14.16
N ASP A 181 16.43 -7.89 13.08
CA ASP A 181 17.67 -7.31 12.51
C ASP A 181 17.40 -6.01 11.72
N GLY A 182 16.82 -5.01 12.38
CA GLY A 182 16.48 -3.72 11.80
C GLY A 182 17.69 -2.80 11.64
N SER A 183 17.69 -1.96 10.60
CA SER A 183 18.77 -0.97 10.40
C SER A 183 18.86 0.03 11.57
N GLN A 184 20.03 0.64 11.79
CA GLN A 184 20.18 1.65 12.84
C GLN A 184 19.24 2.84 12.66
N GLU A 185 18.98 3.29 11.43
CA GLU A 185 18.04 4.39 11.17
C GLU A 185 16.59 3.97 11.46
N PHE A 186 16.23 2.72 11.16
CA PHE A 186 14.93 2.15 11.54
C PHE A 186 14.79 2.13 13.07
N LEU A 187 15.77 1.55 13.77
CA LEU A 187 15.75 1.50 15.24
C LEU A 187 15.77 2.90 15.86
N ARG A 188 16.45 3.88 15.27
CA ARG A 188 16.43 5.28 15.76
C ARG A 188 15.01 5.86 15.80
N ARG A 189 14.15 5.50 14.84
CA ARG A 189 12.75 5.95 14.76
C ARG A 189 11.78 5.08 15.57
N PHE A 190 12.21 3.88 15.94
CA PHE A 190 11.41 2.94 16.71
C PHE A 190 11.07 3.52 18.09
N PRO A 191 9.81 3.41 18.56
CA PRO A 191 9.39 3.91 19.87
C PRO A 191 10.14 3.23 21.01
N ASP A 192 10.09 3.80 22.22
CA ASP A 192 10.71 3.15 23.40
C ASP A 192 10.03 1.82 23.71
N TYR A 193 8.71 1.77 23.51
CA TYR A 193 7.92 0.54 23.53
C TYR A 193 6.95 0.49 22.35
N LEU A 194 6.76 -0.71 21.80
CA LEU A 194 5.68 -1.02 20.89
C LEU A 194 4.55 -1.76 21.63
N LEU A 195 3.35 -1.25 21.51
CA LEU A 195 2.13 -1.87 22.02
C LEU A 195 1.48 -2.69 20.91
N VAL A 196 1.02 -3.89 21.26
CA VAL A 196 0.31 -4.80 20.35
C VAL A 196 -1.08 -5.06 20.92
N ALA A 197 -2.13 -4.66 20.21
CA ALA A 197 -3.51 -4.88 20.63
C ALA A 197 -3.94 -6.34 20.39
N ARG A 198 -4.87 -6.86 21.19
CA ARG A 198 -5.59 -8.11 20.88
C ARG A 198 -6.55 -7.91 19.70
N GLU A 199 -6.98 -9.00 19.08
CA GLU A 199 -7.90 -8.94 17.94
C GLU A 199 -9.24 -8.25 18.29
N GLY A 200 -9.66 -7.35 17.40
CA GLY A 200 -10.85 -6.53 17.55
C GLY A 200 -10.63 -5.26 18.38
N TYR A 201 -9.41 -5.00 18.87
CA TYR A 201 -9.05 -3.76 19.54
C TYR A 201 -8.03 -2.96 18.72
N THR A 202 -8.07 -1.64 18.85
CA THR A 202 -7.08 -0.73 18.26
C THR A 202 -6.77 0.40 19.22
N PHE A 203 -5.73 1.19 18.96
CA PHE A 203 -5.31 2.26 19.84
C PHE A 203 -5.88 3.62 19.41
N ARG A 204 -6.07 4.50 20.38
CA ARG A 204 -6.31 5.92 20.19
C ARG A 204 -5.22 6.68 20.93
N GLY A 205 -4.55 7.60 20.25
CA GLY A 205 -3.50 8.42 20.83
C GLY A 205 -3.18 9.60 19.92
N PHE A 206 -1.97 10.12 20.05
CA PHE A 206 -1.45 11.12 19.12
C PHE A 206 -1.43 10.56 17.68
N ALA A 207 -1.72 11.42 16.70
CA ALA A 207 -1.86 11.09 15.28
C ALA A 207 -3.04 10.17 14.89
N SER A 208 -3.92 9.81 15.84
CA SER A 208 -5.14 9.05 15.52
C SER A 208 -6.15 9.89 14.76
N GLY A 209 -6.77 9.28 13.75
CA GLY A 209 -7.84 9.88 12.97
C GLY A 209 -9.12 10.01 13.77
N MET A 210 -9.85 11.09 13.49
CA MET A 210 -11.14 11.38 14.11
C MET A 210 -12.32 10.64 13.47
N ARG A 211 -12.10 9.95 12.34
CA ARG A 211 -13.18 9.21 11.67
C ARG A 211 -13.58 7.99 12.50
N GLU A 212 -14.88 7.76 12.56
CA GLU A 212 -15.44 6.55 13.11
C GLU A 212 -15.02 5.37 12.23
N ILE A 213 -14.66 4.24 12.89
CA ILE A 213 -14.27 3.02 12.20
C ILE A 213 -15.16 1.88 12.69
N SER A 214 -15.68 1.09 11.76
CA SER A 214 -16.60 -0.01 12.05
C SER A 214 -15.88 -1.35 12.20
N ARG A 215 -14.89 -1.60 11.34
CA ARG A 215 -14.14 -2.87 11.31
C ARG A 215 -12.67 -2.59 11.07
N ILE A 216 -11.81 -3.42 11.63
CA ILE A 216 -10.35 -3.34 11.47
C ILE A 216 -9.83 -4.64 10.86
N PRO A 217 -8.61 -4.68 10.30
CA PRO A 217 -7.99 -5.94 9.89
C PRO A 217 -8.01 -6.96 11.04
N ALA A 218 -8.26 -8.22 10.71
CA ALA A 218 -8.12 -9.35 11.62
C ALA A 218 -6.64 -9.64 11.92
N LYS A 219 -6.36 -10.54 12.86
CA LYS A 219 -5.02 -11.10 13.03
C LYS A 219 -4.75 -12.18 11.99
N ASN A 220 -4.46 -11.71 10.78
CA ASN A 220 -4.21 -12.54 9.61
C ASN A 220 -2.81 -13.16 9.64
N TYR A 221 -2.60 -14.19 10.46
CA TYR A 221 -1.33 -14.95 10.49
C TYR A 221 -0.99 -15.59 9.15
N GLN A 222 -2.02 -15.95 8.38
CA GLN A 222 -1.91 -16.44 7.03
C GLN A 222 -2.86 -15.69 6.11
N ILE A 223 -2.48 -15.59 4.84
CA ILE A 223 -3.29 -14.93 3.81
C ILE A 223 -3.43 -15.81 2.56
N PRO A 224 -4.56 -15.71 1.82
CA PRO A 224 -4.76 -16.47 0.61
C PRO A 224 -4.00 -15.88 -0.58
N ILE A 225 -3.37 -16.76 -1.36
CA ILE A 225 -2.77 -16.44 -2.66
C ILE A 225 -3.22 -17.45 -3.72
N TYR A 226 -3.60 -16.94 -4.88
CA TYR A 226 -3.82 -17.74 -6.09
C TYR A 226 -2.77 -17.37 -7.14
N THR A 227 -2.11 -18.39 -7.68
CA THR A 227 -1.24 -18.23 -8.84
C THR A 227 -1.00 -19.59 -9.52
N PRO A 228 -0.91 -19.63 -10.86
CA PRO A 228 -0.46 -20.83 -11.58
C PRO A 228 1.07 -20.92 -11.70
N LEU A 229 1.83 -19.99 -11.13
CA LEU A 229 3.30 -19.93 -11.27
C LEU A 229 4.06 -20.89 -10.35
N GLY A 230 3.40 -21.45 -9.34
CA GLY A 230 4.01 -22.38 -8.39
C GLY A 230 3.56 -22.15 -6.95
N ASN A 231 4.34 -22.71 -6.02
CA ASN A 231 4.05 -22.62 -4.59
C ASN A 231 4.79 -21.45 -3.95
N VAL A 232 4.14 -20.83 -2.98
CA VAL A 232 4.67 -19.74 -2.16
C VAL A 232 4.41 -20.15 -0.72
N GLN A 233 5.35 -19.91 0.20
CA GLN A 233 5.15 -20.27 1.61
C GLN A 233 5.02 -19.05 2.50
N ARG A 234 5.75 -17.97 2.18
CA ARG A 234 5.81 -16.74 2.97
C ARG A 234 5.56 -15.52 2.10
N LEU A 235 5.13 -14.43 2.73
CA LEU A 235 4.87 -13.15 2.06
C LEU A 235 6.04 -12.66 1.19
N VAL A 236 7.27 -12.78 1.68
CA VAL A 236 8.50 -12.38 0.98
C VAL A 236 8.82 -13.23 -0.25
N ASP A 237 8.34 -14.48 -0.30
CA ASP A 237 8.62 -15.41 -1.40
C ASP A 237 7.89 -15.00 -2.69
N ILE A 238 6.83 -14.18 -2.59
CA ILE A 238 6.09 -13.66 -3.75
C ILE A 238 7.02 -12.86 -4.66
N HIS A 239 7.94 -12.07 -4.08
CA HIS A 239 8.92 -11.33 -4.86
C HIS A 239 9.78 -12.27 -5.70
N ALA A 240 10.35 -13.32 -5.08
CA ALA A 240 11.21 -14.27 -5.76
C ALA A 240 10.47 -15.05 -6.86
N LEU A 241 9.22 -15.44 -6.61
CA LEU A 241 8.36 -16.08 -7.61
C LEU A 241 8.18 -15.18 -8.85
N LEU A 242 7.85 -13.91 -8.63
CA LEU A 242 7.65 -12.93 -9.70
C LEU A 242 8.95 -12.61 -10.43
N ASP A 243 10.05 -12.47 -9.69
CA ASP A 243 11.37 -12.20 -10.26
C ASP A 243 11.81 -13.27 -11.27
N GLN A 244 11.49 -14.53 -11.00
CA GLN A 244 11.76 -15.67 -11.89
C GLN A 244 10.80 -15.75 -13.09
N ALA A 245 9.54 -15.35 -12.92
CA ALA A 245 8.52 -15.46 -13.95
C ALA A 245 8.58 -14.33 -15.00
N LEU A 246 8.87 -13.11 -14.57
CA LEU A 246 8.83 -11.90 -15.41
C LEU A 246 9.70 -11.96 -16.68
N PRO A 247 10.90 -12.59 -16.71
CA PRO A 247 11.67 -12.72 -17.94
C PRO A 247 11.01 -13.62 -19.00
N GLN A 248 10.00 -14.43 -18.64
CA GLN A 248 9.47 -15.49 -19.49
C GLN A 248 8.02 -15.24 -19.95
N ARG A 249 7.27 -14.41 -19.22
CA ARG A 249 5.84 -14.16 -19.48
C ARG A 249 5.36 -12.88 -18.83
N LYS A 250 4.23 -12.37 -19.32
CA LYS A 250 3.55 -11.23 -18.71
C LYS A 250 2.86 -11.64 -17.40
N VAL A 251 3.04 -10.86 -16.34
CA VAL A 251 2.54 -11.20 -14.99
C VAL A 251 1.79 -10.04 -14.36
N ALA A 252 0.60 -10.32 -13.82
CA ALA A 252 -0.23 -9.35 -13.11
C ALA A 252 -0.22 -9.67 -11.61
N LEU A 253 0.40 -8.81 -10.80
CA LEU A 253 0.30 -8.87 -9.34
C LEU A 253 -0.92 -8.07 -8.88
N ILE A 254 -1.89 -8.75 -8.31
CA ILE A 254 -3.18 -8.18 -7.91
C ILE A 254 -3.33 -8.31 -6.40
N LEU A 255 -3.38 -7.17 -5.70
CA LEU A 255 -3.55 -7.11 -4.25
C LEU A 255 -4.97 -6.65 -3.91
N ILE A 256 -5.63 -7.36 -3.00
CA ILE A 256 -7.01 -7.09 -2.58
C ILE A 256 -7.02 -6.82 -1.07
N GLU A 257 -7.23 -5.58 -0.64
CA GLU A 257 -7.27 -5.26 0.79
C GLU A 257 -8.58 -5.70 1.45
N GLY A 258 -8.50 -6.22 2.67
CA GLY A 258 -9.70 -6.53 3.46
C GLY A 258 -10.46 -7.80 3.04
N ILE A 259 -10.03 -8.48 1.98
CA ILE A 259 -10.49 -9.82 1.61
C ILE A 259 -9.43 -10.83 2.05
N GLY A 260 -9.80 -11.67 3.01
CA GLY A 260 -8.97 -12.75 3.55
C GLY A 260 -9.51 -14.12 3.17
N GLN A 261 -9.09 -15.13 3.95
CA GLN A 261 -9.38 -16.54 3.67
C GLN A 261 -10.88 -16.82 3.51
N ARG A 262 -11.73 -16.16 4.31
CA ARG A 262 -13.17 -16.43 4.34
C ARG A 262 -13.89 -16.03 3.06
N ASP A 263 -13.42 -14.97 2.41
CA ASP A 263 -14.13 -14.33 1.29
C ASP A 263 -13.39 -14.49 -0.06
N PHE A 264 -12.20 -15.10 -0.05
CA PHE A 264 -11.40 -15.31 -1.25
C PHE A 264 -12.02 -16.39 -2.16
N ARG A 265 -12.21 -16.08 -3.45
CA ARG A 265 -13.04 -16.90 -4.36
C ARG A 265 -12.27 -17.77 -5.36
N LEU A 266 -10.97 -17.56 -5.51
CA LEU A 266 -10.12 -18.35 -6.41
C LEU A 266 -9.53 -19.55 -5.66
N PRO A 267 -9.12 -20.65 -6.31
CA PRO A 267 -8.47 -21.78 -5.63
C PRO A 267 -7.11 -21.34 -5.06
N TYR A 268 -7.02 -21.14 -3.75
CA TYR A 268 -5.85 -20.54 -3.12
C TYR A 268 -5.02 -21.53 -2.29
N GLN A 269 -3.77 -21.15 -2.05
CA GLN A 269 -2.96 -21.65 -0.94
C GLN A 269 -2.86 -20.57 0.14
N LEU A 270 -2.65 -20.99 1.40
CA LEU A 270 -2.39 -20.08 2.50
C LEU A 270 -0.88 -19.91 2.67
N ILE A 271 -0.43 -18.66 2.78
CA ILE A 271 0.97 -18.33 3.04
C ILE A 271 1.11 -17.60 4.36
N ASP A 272 2.28 -17.75 4.98
CA ASP A 272 2.65 -17.04 6.19
C ASP A 272 2.74 -15.53 5.94
N ASN A 273 2.00 -14.78 6.74
CA ASN A 273 1.89 -13.32 6.72
C ASN A 273 2.52 -12.71 7.98
N THR A 274 3.56 -13.35 8.50
CA THR A 274 4.26 -12.91 9.70
C THR A 274 5.76 -12.76 9.51
N GLU A 275 6.35 -11.96 10.38
CA GLU A 275 7.76 -12.02 10.72
C GLU A 275 7.88 -12.10 12.25
N HIS A 276 8.36 -13.25 12.74
CA HIS A 276 8.28 -13.62 14.15
C HIS A 276 6.86 -13.51 14.71
N TRP A 277 6.60 -12.53 15.59
CA TRP A 277 5.26 -12.25 16.14
C TRP A 277 4.57 -11.08 15.44
N TYR A 278 5.27 -10.34 14.56
CA TYR A 278 4.68 -9.24 13.81
C TYR A 278 3.81 -9.81 12.69
N ILE A 279 2.56 -9.38 12.66
CA ILE A 279 1.58 -9.70 11.62
C ILE A 279 1.45 -8.48 10.72
N TYR A 280 1.59 -8.68 9.41
CA TYR A 280 1.33 -7.63 8.43
C TYR A 280 -0.17 -7.37 8.33
N GLU A 281 -0.54 -6.09 8.32
CA GLU A 281 -1.92 -5.63 8.16
C GLU A 281 -2.07 -4.88 6.83
N ASN A 282 -3.27 -4.42 6.46
CA ASN A 282 -3.54 -3.69 5.20
C ASN A 282 -2.85 -2.30 5.15
N SER A 283 -1.52 -2.28 5.25
CA SER A 283 -0.66 -1.12 5.41
C SER A 283 0.40 -1.09 4.31
N ARG A 284 1.13 0.04 4.25
CA ARG A 284 2.28 0.21 3.37
C ARG A 284 3.29 -0.94 3.47
N ASP A 285 3.57 -1.43 4.67
CA ASP A 285 4.64 -2.41 4.87
C ASP A 285 4.29 -3.78 4.30
N HIS A 286 3.00 -4.10 4.23
CA HIS A 286 2.49 -5.30 3.56
C HIS A 286 2.75 -5.24 2.05
N TYR A 287 2.39 -4.12 1.42
CA TYR A 287 2.66 -3.87 0.01
C TYR A 287 4.16 -3.92 -0.30
N LEU A 288 4.97 -3.20 0.46
CA LEU A 288 6.41 -3.14 0.27
C LEU A 288 7.07 -4.50 0.46
N THR A 289 6.64 -5.29 1.45
CA THR A 289 7.23 -6.62 1.68
C THR A 289 7.00 -7.53 0.48
N ILE A 290 5.79 -7.51 -0.08
CA ILE A 290 5.46 -8.28 -1.29
C ILE A 290 6.31 -7.82 -2.48
N THR A 291 6.41 -6.51 -2.71
CA THR A 291 7.02 -6.00 -3.94
C THR A 291 8.53 -5.86 -3.87
N THR A 292 9.14 -5.92 -2.69
CA THR A 292 10.60 -5.82 -2.50
C THR A 292 11.24 -7.13 -2.04
N GLY A 293 10.44 -8.07 -1.54
CA GLY A 293 10.93 -9.32 -0.94
C GLY A 293 11.65 -9.10 0.40
N LEU A 294 11.55 -7.92 1.00
CA LEU A 294 12.21 -7.58 2.26
C LEU A 294 11.19 -7.36 3.36
N HIS A 295 11.46 -7.89 4.55
CA HIS A 295 10.62 -7.64 5.71
C HIS A 295 10.66 -6.17 6.18
N PHE A 296 9.63 -5.76 6.93
CA PHE A 296 9.38 -4.36 7.29
C PHE A 296 10.55 -3.70 8.05
N GLN A 297 11.34 -4.47 8.81
CA GLN A 297 12.51 -3.97 9.55
C GLN A 297 13.62 -3.39 8.66
N TYR A 298 13.59 -3.72 7.35
CA TYR A 298 14.49 -3.15 6.35
C TYR A 298 13.92 -1.88 5.68
N GLY A 299 12.71 -1.45 6.07
CA GLY A 299 12.06 -0.24 5.61
C GLY A 299 12.50 1.04 6.34
N GLN A 300 11.85 2.17 6.03
CA GLN A 300 12.14 3.48 6.63
C GLN A 300 11.34 3.81 7.90
N PHE A 301 10.24 3.09 8.12
CA PHE A 301 9.19 3.51 9.04
C PHE A 301 8.79 2.35 9.95
N PRO A 302 9.28 2.31 11.20
CA PRO A 302 8.89 1.28 12.13
C PRO A 302 7.40 1.36 12.51
N PRO A 303 6.79 0.25 12.97
CA PRO A 303 5.45 0.32 13.54
C PRO A 303 5.45 1.25 14.76
N GLY A 304 4.34 1.98 14.95
CA GLY A 304 4.20 2.92 16.07
C GLY A 304 5.11 4.16 16.03
N HIS A 305 5.85 4.39 14.95
CA HIS A 305 6.74 5.54 14.86
C HIS A 305 5.99 6.88 14.94
N LEU A 306 6.61 7.85 15.58
CA LEU A 306 6.23 9.25 15.50
C LEU A 306 6.80 9.85 14.21
N ASP A 307 5.93 10.40 13.38
CA ASP A 307 6.32 11.03 12.12
C ASP A 307 7.01 12.38 12.41
N HIS A 308 8.34 12.37 12.39
CA HIS A 308 9.20 13.54 12.67
C HIS A 308 9.77 14.19 11.40
N ALA A 309 9.15 14.01 10.24
CA ALA A 309 9.74 14.47 8.99
C ALA A 309 9.94 16.01 8.96
N LYS A 310 11.20 16.46 8.91
CA LYS A 310 11.57 17.68 8.16
C LYS A 310 10.99 17.50 6.75
N GLY A 311 10.34 18.52 6.21
CA GLY A 311 9.39 18.45 5.07
C GLY A 311 9.70 17.38 4.00
N PRO A 312 8.66 16.68 3.50
CA PRO A 312 8.84 15.50 2.65
C PRO A 312 9.59 15.85 1.36
N LYS A 313 10.54 14.99 0.96
CA LYS A 313 11.21 15.07 -0.35
C LYS A 313 10.28 14.69 -1.51
N TYR A 314 9.13 14.10 -1.22
CA TYR A 314 8.15 13.69 -2.22
C TYR A 314 6.75 14.06 -1.69
N PRO A 315 6.22 15.26 -1.99
CA PRO A 315 4.98 15.76 -1.38
C PRO A 315 3.76 14.87 -1.65
N TYR A 316 3.81 14.06 -2.72
CA TYR A 316 2.76 13.13 -3.10
C TYR A 316 2.94 11.72 -2.54
N SER A 317 4.11 11.37 -1.98
CA SER A 317 4.42 10.03 -1.45
C SER A 317 4.39 9.95 0.08
N GLY A 318 3.83 10.94 0.78
CA GLY A 318 3.83 10.97 2.25
C GLY A 318 5.24 11.22 2.83
N GLY A 319 5.56 10.61 3.98
CA GLY A 319 6.80 10.90 4.71
C GLY A 319 8.10 10.36 4.09
N PHE A 320 8.04 9.67 2.95
CA PHE A 320 9.21 9.01 2.35
C PHE A 320 10.31 10.01 1.98
N THR A 321 11.55 9.69 2.37
CA THR A 321 12.74 10.48 2.01
C THR A 321 13.44 9.95 0.77
N ALA A 322 13.14 8.71 0.38
CA ALA A 322 13.62 8.06 -0.84
C ALA A 322 12.60 7.00 -1.26
N LEU A 323 12.42 6.83 -2.58
CA LEU A 323 11.60 5.74 -3.12
C LEU A 323 12.36 4.41 -3.04
N PRO A 324 11.69 3.29 -2.71
CA PRO A 324 12.31 1.97 -2.75
C PRO A 324 12.84 1.65 -4.15
N GLN A 325 14.05 1.07 -4.23
CA GLN A 325 14.75 0.81 -5.50
C GLN A 325 14.64 -0.63 -5.98
N ASN A 326 14.31 -1.55 -5.08
CA ASN A 326 14.23 -2.99 -5.33
C ASN A 326 12.79 -3.48 -5.52
N THR A 327 11.86 -2.61 -5.91
CA THR A 327 10.50 -3.07 -6.21
C THR A 327 10.48 -3.84 -7.53
N LEU A 328 9.54 -4.77 -7.68
CA LEU A 328 9.36 -5.56 -8.92
C LEU A 328 9.18 -4.70 -10.16
N GLY A 329 8.44 -3.58 -10.04
CA GLY A 329 8.28 -2.65 -11.14
C GLY A 329 9.64 -2.09 -11.58
N ARG A 330 10.62 -1.94 -10.69
CA ARG A 330 11.95 -1.40 -11.00
C ARG A 330 12.92 -2.36 -11.70
N LYS A 331 12.50 -3.59 -11.99
CA LYS A 331 13.36 -4.57 -12.67
C LYS A 331 13.81 -4.07 -14.05
N LYS A 332 15.14 -4.05 -14.28
CA LYS A 332 15.71 -3.67 -15.58
C LYS A 332 15.22 -4.61 -16.69
N GLY A 333 14.85 -4.03 -17.83
CA GLY A 333 14.38 -4.77 -19.00
C GLY A 333 12.93 -5.24 -18.95
N ILE A 334 12.18 -4.89 -17.90
CA ILE A 334 10.76 -5.23 -17.75
C ILE A 334 9.93 -3.95 -17.87
N LYS A 335 9.01 -3.89 -18.84
CA LYS A 335 8.04 -2.79 -18.90
C LYS A 335 7.00 -2.98 -17.82
N SER A 336 6.76 -1.94 -17.02
CA SER A 336 5.96 -2.05 -15.81
C SER A 336 4.89 -0.97 -15.74
N ALA A 337 3.67 -1.37 -15.41
CA ALA A 337 2.55 -0.48 -15.16
C ALA A 337 1.89 -0.80 -13.82
N ALA A 338 1.27 0.20 -13.19
CA ALA A 338 0.53 0.02 -11.95
C ALA A 338 -0.78 0.81 -11.96
N VAL A 339 -1.83 0.22 -11.39
CA VAL A 339 -3.12 0.89 -11.14
C VAL A 339 -3.59 0.61 -9.73
N GLY A 340 -4.11 1.61 -9.02
CA GLY A 340 -4.55 1.35 -7.65
C GLY A 340 -5.42 2.40 -7.00
N THR A 341 -6.25 1.95 -6.06
CA THR A 341 -7.09 2.83 -5.23
C THR A 341 -6.48 3.08 -3.85
N ARG A 342 -5.17 2.84 -3.69
CA ARG A 342 -4.43 3.13 -2.47
C ARG A 342 -3.44 4.26 -2.74
N ASN A 343 -3.91 5.49 -2.54
CA ASN A 343 -3.10 6.70 -2.70
C ASN A 343 -1.80 6.61 -1.90
N MET A 344 -0.71 7.14 -2.45
CA MET A 344 0.66 7.09 -1.95
C MET A 344 1.31 5.71 -2.00
N ILE A 345 0.57 4.64 -1.72
CA ILE A 345 1.15 3.31 -1.56
C ILE A 345 1.35 2.64 -2.92
N THR A 346 0.42 2.81 -3.87
CA THR A 346 0.45 2.08 -5.15
C THR A 346 1.73 2.41 -5.92
N HIS A 347 2.04 3.69 -6.12
CA HIS A 347 3.25 4.08 -6.85
C HIS A 347 4.55 3.76 -6.09
N VAL A 348 4.55 3.91 -4.76
CA VAL A 348 5.75 3.63 -3.94
C VAL A 348 6.05 2.14 -3.93
N ALA A 349 5.03 1.30 -3.78
CA ALA A 349 5.20 -0.14 -3.70
C ALA A 349 5.46 -0.77 -5.07
N ALA A 350 4.79 -0.30 -6.12
CA ALA A 350 5.01 -0.85 -7.46
C ALA A 350 6.37 -0.42 -8.02
N GLY A 351 6.71 0.87 -7.95
CA GLY A 351 7.87 1.44 -8.66
C GLY A 351 7.83 1.21 -10.18
N ALA A 352 6.61 1.13 -10.73
CA ALA A 352 6.35 0.93 -12.15
C ALA A 352 6.83 2.12 -13.00
N ASP A 353 7.00 1.92 -14.31
CA ASP A 353 7.35 2.98 -15.25
C ASP A 353 6.22 4.00 -15.36
N ILE A 354 4.98 3.51 -15.38
CA ILE A 354 3.75 4.30 -15.30
C ILE A 354 2.87 3.77 -14.17
N CYS A 355 2.48 4.62 -13.24
CA CYS A 355 1.52 4.29 -12.19
C CYS A 355 0.34 5.24 -12.28
N ILE A 356 -0.89 4.75 -12.28
CA ILE A 356 -2.11 5.55 -12.19
C ILE A 356 -2.81 5.18 -10.88
N GLU A 357 -2.97 6.13 -9.96
CA GLU A 357 -3.62 5.86 -8.69
C GLU A 357 -4.66 6.92 -8.34
N CYS A 358 -5.53 6.58 -7.40
CA CYS A 358 -6.43 7.57 -6.83
C CYS A 358 -5.65 8.71 -6.18
N PHE A 359 -6.12 9.94 -6.37
CA PHE A 359 -5.64 11.08 -5.64
C PHE A 359 -6.68 11.45 -4.59
N ALA A 360 -6.66 10.76 -3.44
CA ALA A 360 -7.61 10.97 -2.34
C ALA A 360 -6.93 11.16 -0.99
N ARG A 361 -7.25 12.21 -0.23
CA ARG A 361 -6.67 12.46 1.10
C ARG A 361 -7.75 12.29 2.16
N GLN A 362 -7.57 11.33 3.07
CA GLN A 362 -8.54 11.03 4.12
C GLN A 362 -9.96 10.81 3.58
N LEU A 363 -10.15 10.02 2.51
CA LEU A 363 -11.43 9.82 1.81
C LEU A 363 -11.98 11.02 1.03
N TYR A 364 -11.32 12.19 1.07
CA TYR A 364 -11.66 13.29 0.15
C TYR A 364 -11.07 13.00 -1.21
N ASN A 365 -11.94 12.79 -2.20
CA ASN A 365 -11.56 12.54 -3.57
C ASN A 365 -11.09 13.85 -4.22
N LEU A 366 -9.80 13.91 -4.56
CA LEU A 366 -9.18 15.05 -5.25
C LEU A 366 -8.97 14.76 -6.74
N GLY A 367 -9.25 13.54 -7.22
CA GLY A 367 -9.11 13.14 -8.61
C GLY A 367 -8.20 11.93 -8.81
N THR A 368 -7.41 11.97 -9.89
CA THR A 368 -6.48 10.90 -10.29
C THR A 368 -5.08 11.47 -10.39
N ILE A 369 -4.06 10.69 -10.03
CA ILE A 369 -2.67 11.05 -10.26
C ILE A 369 -1.98 9.94 -11.06
N ALA A 370 -1.27 10.32 -12.12
CA ALA A 370 -0.34 9.45 -12.82
C ALA A 370 1.10 9.82 -12.46
N ILE A 371 1.94 8.83 -12.24
CA ILE A 371 3.35 8.99 -11.89
C ILE A 371 4.18 8.24 -12.92
N ILE A 372 5.05 8.96 -13.60
CA ILE A 372 5.93 8.47 -14.63
C ILE A 372 7.35 8.46 -14.07
N ASN A 373 7.95 7.28 -13.97
CA ASN A 373 9.32 7.10 -13.50
C ASN A 373 10.28 6.99 -14.70
N ASP A 374 11.21 7.94 -14.85
CA ASP A 374 12.23 7.95 -15.91
C ASP A 374 13.65 7.69 -15.31
N PRO A 375 14.50 6.82 -15.88
CA PRO A 375 14.19 5.52 -16.51
C PRO A 375 15.18 4.39 -16.16
N LYS A 376 14.68 3.16 -16.16
CA LYS A 376 15.48 1.91 -16.14
C LYS A 376 16.25 1.65 -17.45
N TYR A 377 16.13 2.55 -18.44
CA TYR A 377 16.51 2.35 -19.84
C TYR A 377 17.57 3.32 -20.38
N PHE A 378 18.06 4.29 -19.60
CA PHE A 378 18.96 5.35 -20.10
C PHE A 378 20.29 5.42 -19.34
N GLU A 379 20.97 4.29 -19.14
CA GLU A 379 22.42 4.35 -18.98
C GLU A 379 23.03 4.76 -20.34
N GLY A 380 23.35 6.07 -20.50
CA GLY A 380 24.17 6.57 -21.61
C GLY A 380 23.54 7.60 -22.58
N ARG A 381 22.38 8.21 -22.30
CA ARG A 381 21.85 9.35 -23.08
C ARG A 381 21.24 10.40 -22.16
N ASP A 382 21.45 11.67 -22.50
CA ASP A 382 20.91 12.83 -21.77
C ASP A 382 19.39 12.69 -21.55
N SER A 383 18.95 12.89 -20.31
CA SER A 383 17.55 12.90 -19.92
C SER A 383 16.80 13.99 -20.70
N PRO A 384 15.72 13.67 -21.45
CA PRO A 384 14.99 14.65 -22.25
C PRO A 384 14.10 15.59 -21.41
N LEU A 385 13.92 15.32 -20.13
CA LEU A 385 13.16 16.17 -19.20
C LEU A 385 13.99 17.41 -18.83
N LYS A 386 13.74 18.53 -19.53
CA LYS A 386 14.29 19.84 -19.18
C LYS A 386 13.38 20.50 -18.14
N LEU A 387 13.95 20.93 -17.02
CA LEU A 387 13.26 21.81 -16.08
C LEU A 387 12.93 23.14 -16.79
N ALA A 388 11.71 23.64 -16.60
CA ALA A 388 11.37 24.99 -17.05
C ALA A 388 12.28 26.01 -16.34
N PRO A 389 12.72 27.09 -17.01
CA PRO A 389 13.47 28.14 -16.35
C PRO A 389 12.62 28.81 -15.26
N ALA A 390 13.25 29.04 -14.11
CA ALA A 390 12.66 29.60 -12.89
C ALA A 390 12.13 31.04 -13.04
#